data_AF-A0A821JPC4-F1
#
_entry.id   AF-A0A821JPC4-F1
#
_cell.length_a   1.000
_cell.length_b   1.000
_cell.length_c   1.000
_cell.angle_alpha   90.00
_cell.angle_beta   90.00
_cell.angle_gamma   90.00
#
_symmetry.space_group_name_H-M   'P 1'
#
loop_
_entity.id
_entity.type
_entity.pdbx_description
1 polymer ?
#
loop_
_entity_poly.entity_id
_entity_poly.type
_entity_poly.pdbx_seq_one_letter_code
_entity_poly.pdbx_strand_id
1 'polypeptide(L)'
;NEAGLTVEQRHSVKRDFEENELKTVFELLLNKLQSNLSSISNSSSSDHSLFSSILTAIEKILLWNFSSSFPNARRHMESSNNVETIDWRPPVSWKQLVFDQQLVEFFFHIYVTLKSLNETKIILQRRCQILRCLSQLACLNGSLVSDEQCRLRYLTTFSYYFVQTFLINSTLTIHLIECFDLSNIISNLITLFTVKGFCSMNNDLCNSFLQLMSQITVLLCRTTTTTSS
;
A
#
# COMPACT_ATOMS: atom_id res chain seq x y z
N ASN A 1 -33.83 17.81 -0.43
CA ASN A 1 -34.44 16.54 0.00
C ASN A 1 -33.36 15.48 0.14
N GLU A 2 -32.61 15.55 1.24
CA GLU A 2 -31.72 14.45 1.65
C GLU A 2 -32.59 13.29 2.17
N ALA A 3 -32.23 12.09 1.73
CA ALA A 3 -33.06 10.90 1.69
C ALA A 3 -33.47 10.35 3.08
N GLY A 4 -34.69 9.80 3.15
CA GLY A 4 -35.33 9.20 4.33
C GLY A 4 -34.74 7.85 4.78
N LEU A 5 -33.42 7.71 4.87
CA LEU A 5 -32.74 6.55 5.44
C LEU A 5 -32.15 6.90 6.83
N THR A 6 -32.43 6.05 7.80
CA THR A 6 -31.82 6.10 9.14
C THR A 6 -30.29 5.92 9.05
N VAL A 7 -29.55 6.36 10.08
CA VAL A 7 -28.08 6.24 10.11
C VAL A 7 -27.66 4.77 10.05
N GLU A 8 -28.43 3.90 10.71
CA GLU A 8 -28.25 2.46 10.76
C GLU A 8 -28.42 1.84 9.37
N GLN A 9 -29.45 2.25 8.62
CA GLN A 9 -29.66 1.79 7.25
C GLN A 9 -28.52 2.23 6.32
N ARG A 10 -28.06 3.49 6.44
CA ARG A 10 -26.88 3.97 5.69
C ARG A 10 -25.62 3.18 6.02
N HIS A 11 -25.43 2.85 7.29
CA HIS A 11 -24.28 2.07 7.76
C HIS A 11 -24.35 0.61 7.34
N SER A 12 -25.56 0.04 7.21
CA SER A 12 -25.76 -1.32 6.66
C SER A 12 -25.43 -1.36 5.18
N VAL A 13 -26.05 -0.49 4.37
CA VAL A 13 -25.83 -0.42 2.92
C VAL A 13 -24.35 -0.19 2.59
N LYS A 14 -23.67 0.68 3.34
CA LYS A 14 -22.23 0.90 3.18
C LYS A 14 -21.41 -0.37 3.43
N ARG A 15 -21.72 -1.16 4.47
CA ARG A 15 -21.02 -2.42 4.74
C ARG A 15 -21.28 -3.46 3.66
N ASP A 16 -22.54 -3.59 3.22
CA ASP A 16 -22.91 -4.54 2.17
C ASP A 16 -22.17 -4.22 0.85
N PHE A 17 -22.01 -2.92 0.53
CA PHE A 17 -21.19 -2.45 -0.58
C PHE A 17 -19.71 -2.78 -0.40
N GLU A 18 -19.14 -2.50 0.78
CA GLU A 18 -17.72 -2.77 1.11
C GLU A 18 -17.36 -4.25 1.01
N GLU A 19 -18.27 -5.13 1.43
CA GLU A 19 -18.06 -6.57 1.48
C GLU A 19 -18.13 -7.23 0.10
N ASN A 20 -19.00 -6.74 -0.79
CA ASN A 20 -19.34 -7.40 -2.05
C ASN A 20 -18.94 -6.57 -3.28
N GLU A 21 -19.57 -5.42 -3.49
CA GLU A 21 -19.43 -4.63 -4.70
C GLU A 21 -18.05 -3.98 -4.81
N LEU A 22 -17.57 -3.36 -3.73
CA LEU A 22 -16.26 -2.71 -3.69
C LEU A 22 -15.14 -3.73 -3.92
N LYS A 23 -15.26 -4.94 -3.35
CA LYS A 23 -14.33 -6.05 -3.58
C LYS A 23 -14.31 -6.44 -5.05
N THR A 24 -15.48 -6.63 -5.65
CA THR A 24 -15.61 -7.01 -7.07
C THR A 24 -15.00 -5.94 -7.98
N VAL A 25 -15.28 -4.67 -7.72
CA VAL A 25 -14.67 -3.55 -8.46
C VAL A 25 -13.16 -3.57 -8.31
N PHE A 26 -12.65 -3.80 -7.10
CA PHE A 26 -11.21 -3.87 -6.86
C PHE A 26 -10.55 -5.02 -7.65
N GLU A 27 -11.12 -6.23 -7.61
CA GLU A 27 -10.63 -7.38 -8.39
C GLU A 27 -10.63 -7.11 -9.90
N LEU A 28 -11.70 -6.52 -10.41
CA LEU A 28 -11.79 -6.13 -11.83
C LEU A 28 -10.71 -5.11 -12.21
N LEU A 29 -10.46 -4.11 -11.35
CA LEU A 29 -9.42 -3.12 -11.58
C LEU A 29 -8.02 -3.73 -11.52
N LEU A 30 -7.74 -4.65 -10.59
CA LEU A 30 -6.47 -5.36 -10.52
C LEU A 30 -6.21 -6.20 -11.77
N ASN A 31 -7.20 -6.99 -12.20
CA ASN A 31 -7.13 -7.78 -13.43
C ASN A 31 -6.91 -6.89 -14.65
N LYS A 32 -7.60 -5.75 -14.73
CA LYS A 32 -7.42 -4.80 -15.82
C LYS A 32 -6.05 -4.14 -15.78
N LEU A 33 -5.55 -3.79 -14.59
CA LEU A 33 -4.22 -3.23 -14.40
C LEU A 33 -3.14 -4.20 -14.90
N GLN A 34 -3.27 -5.50 -14.56
CA GLN A 34 -2.38 -6.55 -15.03
C GLN A 34 -2.39 -6.65 -16.56
N SER A 35 -3.57 -6.66 -17.19
CA SER A 35 -3.69 -6.75 -18.65
C SER A 35 -3.07 -5.54 -19.39
N ASN A 36 -3.10 -4.37 -18.76
CA ASN A 36 -2.55 -3.14 -19.33
C ASN A 36 -1.04 -2.98 -19.04
N LEU A 37 -0.47 -3.76 -18.11
CA LEU A 37 0.96 -3.71 -17.83
C LEU A 37 1.78 -4.17 -19.04
N SER A 38 1.31 -5.19 -19.77
CA SER A 38 1.95 -5.68 -20.99
C SER A 38 1.85 -4.72 -22.18
N SER A 39 0.86 -3.82 -22.21
CA SER A 39 0.75 -2.84 -23.30
C SER A 39 1.60 -1.60 -23.06
N ILE A 40 1.88 -1.25 -21.80
CA ILE A 40 2.68 -0.08 -21.42
C ILE A 40 4.07 -0.03 -22.06
N SER A 41 4.67 -1.18 -22.37
CA SER A 41 5.99 -1.24 -23.00
C SER A 41 5.95 -0.91 -24.50
N ASN A 42 4.80 -1.05 -25.16
CA ASN A 42 4.70 -1.16 -26.62
C ASN A 42 3.84 -0.08 -27.29
N SER A 43 3.08 0.74 -26.55
CA SER A 43 2.01 1.55 -27.17
C SER A 43 1.72 2.94 -26.56
N SER A 44 0.87 3.66 -27.30
CA SER A 44 0.59 5.10 -27.36
C SER A 44 0.11 5.81 -26.07
N SER A 45 0.01 7.15 -26.14
CA SER A 45 -0.45 8.04 -25.05
C SER A 45 -1.82 7.69 -24.44
N SER A 46 -2.69 6.99 -25.16
CA SER A 46 -4.02 6.56 -24.68
C SER A 46 -3.95 5.41 -23.66
N ASP A 47 -3.05 4.45 -23.87
CA ASP A 47 -2.89 3.32 -22.93
C ASP A 47 -2.29 3.81 -21.61
N HIS A 48 -1.47 4.85 -21.72
CA HIS A 48 -0.97 5.57 -20.58
C HIS A 48 -2.09 6.24 -19.75
N SER A 49 -3.07 6.91 -20.36
CA SER A 49 -4.13 7.58 -19.59
C SER A 49 -5.10 6.60 -18.92
N LEU A 50 -5.39 5.46 -19.57
CA LEU A 50 -6.21 4.39 -19.00
C LEU A 50 -5.52 3.75 -17.78
N PHE A 51 -4.23 3.43 -17.88
CA PHE A 51 -3.48 2.89 -16.74
C PHE A 51 -3.48 3.86 -15.55
N SER A 52 -3.27 5.15 -15.80
CA SER A 52 -3.31 6.18 -14.76
C SER A 52 -4.68 6.26 -14.09
N SER A 53 -5.76 6.17 -14.86
CA SER A 53 -7.13 6.20 -14.35
C SER A 53 -7.43 4.99 -13.48
N ILE A 54 -7.02 3.80 -13.91
CA ILE A 54 -7.19 2.55 -13.16
C ILE A 54 -6.40 2.62 -11.85
N LEU A 55 -5.14 3.05 -11.89
CA LEU A 55 -4.30 3.14 -10.71
C LEU A 55 -4.83 4.17 -9.70
N THR A 56 -5.40 5.27 -10.18
CA THR A 56 -6.09 6.27 -9.33
C THR A 56 -7.35 5.70 -8.68
N ALA A 57 -8.10 4.86 -9.39
CA ALA A 57 -9.27 4.18 -8.81
C ALA A 57 -8.85 3.19 -7.72
N ILE A 58 -7.80 2.40 -7.98
CA ILE A 58 -7.20 1.48 -7.00
C ILE A 58 -6.72 2.22 -5.75
N GLU A 59 -5.97 3.31 -5.92
CA GLU A 59 -5.49 4.14 -4.81
C GLU A 59 -6.65 4.66 -3.96
N LYS A 60 -7.73 5.13 -4.58
CA LYS A 60 -8.93 5.58 -3.87
C LYS A 60 -9.63 4.46 -3.10
N ILE A 61 -9.66 3.24 -3.63
CA ILE A 61 -10.22 2.08 -2.93
C ILE A 61 -9.34 1.68 -1.75
N LEU A 62 -8.02 1.75 -1.88
CA LEU A 62 -7.10 1.48 -0.78
C LEU A 62 -7.22 2.55 0.33
N LEU A 63 -7.48 3.81 -0.03
CA LEU A 63 -7.76 4.91 0.89
C LEU A 63 -9.21 4.94 1.38
N TRP A 64 -10.04 3.96 1.00
CA TRP A 64 -11.44 3.91 1.42
C TRP A 64 -11.55 3.79 2.94
N ASN A 65 -12.34 4.67 3.54
CA ASN A 65 -12.60 4.64 4.98
C ASN A 65 -13.63 3.55 5.29
N PHE A 66 -13.15 2.33 5.54
CA PHE A 66 -13.97 1.15 5.83
C PHE A 66 -14.78 1.32 7.11
N SER A 67 -15.99 0.75 7.10
CA SER A 67 -16.84 0.73 8.28
C SER A 67 -16.20 -0.10 9.39
N SER A 68 -16.00 0.51 10.57
CA SER A 68 -15.61 -0.27 11.75
C SER A 68 -16.70 -1.28 12.11
N SER A 69 -16.30 -2.49 12.50
CA SER A 69 -17.24 -3.53 12.97
C SER A 69 -18.07 -3.09 14.18
N PHE A 70 -17.65 -2.04 14.90
CA PHE A 70 -18.37 -1.48 16.03
C PHE A 70 -18.98 -0.10 15.67
N PRO A 71 -20.31 0.05 15.63
CA PRO A 71 -20.96 1.34 15.34
C PRO A 71 -20.67 2.43 16.39
N ASN A 72 -20.32 2.04 17.63
CA ASN A 72 -20.04 2.97 18.73
C ASN A 72 -18.57 3.44 18.80
N ALA A 73 -17.66 2.85 18.01
CA ALA A 73 -16.24 3.25 18.03
C ALA A 73 -16.00 4.66 17.46
N ARG A 74 -16.93 5.20 16.66
CA ARG A 74 -16.83 6.58 16.15
C ARG A 74 -16.86 7.64 17.23
N ARG A 75 -17.57 7.41 18.35
CA ARG A 75 -17.66 8.42 19.42
C ARG A 75 -16.35 8.62 20.19
N HIS A 76 -15.36 7.75 20.00
CA HIS A 76 -14.05 7.84 20.67
C HIS A 76 -12.87 8.09 19.72
N MET A 77 -13.09 8.07 18.40
CA MET A 77 -11.99 8.20 17.41
C MET A 77 -11.80 9.65 16.91
N GLU A 78 -12.63 10.61 17.32
CA GLU A 78 -12.49 12.02 16.91
C GLU A 78 -11.45 12.79 17.76
N SER A 79 -10.78 12.15 18.72
CA SER A 79 -9.89 12.84 19.69
C SER A 79 -8.40 12.59 19.52
N SER A 80 -7.91 12.03 18.40
CA SER A 80 -6.49 11.75 18.21
C SER A 80 -5.89 12.55 17.05
N ASN A 81 -5.44 13.77 17.35
CA ASN A 81 -4.76 14.72 16.44
C ASN A 81 -3.31 14.30 16.04
N ASN A 82 -3.03 13.01 15.87
CA ASN A 82 -1.69 12.57 15.46
C ASN A 82 -1.78 11.83 14.13
N VAL A 83 -1.35 12.53 13.06
CA VAL A 83 -1.11 12.06 11.68
C VAL A 83 -2.08 10.96 11.23
N GLU A 84 -3.17 11.37 10.58
CA GLU A 84 -4.24 10.52 10.04
C GLU A 84 -3.73 9.56 8.94
N THR A 85 -2.91 8.57 9.27
CA THR A 85 -2.78 7.38 8.43
C THR A 85 -4.10 6.62 8.54
N ILE A 86 -4.91 6.67 7.49
CA ILE A 86 -6.16 5.91 7.42
C ILE A 86 -5.78 4.43 7.43
N ASP A 87 -6.06 3.76 8.56
CA ASP A 87 -5.90 2.31 8.64
C ASP A 87 -6.69 1.63 7.52
N TRP A 88 -6.01 0.76 6.76
CA TRP A 88 -6.69 -0.03 5.75
C TRP A 88 -7.30 -1.26 6.41
N ARG A 89 -8.62 -1.21 6.63
CA ARG A 89 -9.40 -2.24 7.37
C ARG A 89 -10.46 -2.93 6.50
N PRO A 90 -10.08 -3.62 5.41
CA PRO A 90 -11.07 -4.31 4.59
C PRO A 90 -11.81 -5.41 5.38
N PRO A 91 -13.05 -5.74 5.00
CA PRO A 91 -13.81 -6.82 5.62
C PRO A 91 -13.13 -8.19 5.48
N VAL A 92 -13.51 -9.15 6.33
CA VAL A 92 -12.95 -10.52 6.30
C VAL A 92 -13.18 -11.22 4.95
N SER A 93 -14.22 -10.85 4.20
CA SER A 93 -14.46 -11.36 2.85
C SER A 93 -13.31 -11.09 1.86
N TRP A 94 -12.45 -10.11 2.15
CA TRP A 94 -11.28 -9.77 1.35
C TRP A 94 -10.05 -10.66 1.63
N LYS A 95 -10.11 -11.56 2.62
CA LYS A 95 -8.93 -12.35 3.05
C LYS A 95 -8.28 -13.10 1.88
N GLN A 96 -9.07 -13.78 1.06
CA GLN A 96 -8.56 -14.49 -0.11
C GLN A 96 -7.88 -13.55 -1.12
N LEU A 97 -8.43 -12.36 -1.33
CA LEU A 97 -7.85 -11.36 -2.22
C LEU A 97 -6.51 -10.84 -1.67
N VAL A 98 -6.47 -10.45 -0.39
CA VAL A 98 -5.27 -9.84 0.20
C VAL A 98 -4.13 -10.85 0.33
N PHE A 99 -4.42 -12.08 0.77
CA PHE A 99 -3.41 -13.09 1.06
C PHE A 99 -3.16 -14.06 -0.11
N ASP A 100 -4.20 -14.60 -0.73
CA ASP A 100 -4.06 -15.72 -1.68
C ASP A 100 -3.79 -15.23 -3.11
N GLN A 101 -4.28 -14.04 -3.50
CA GLN A 101 -3.90 -13.42 -4.79
C GLN A 101 -2.54 -12.70 -4.73
N GLN A 102 -1.80 -12.84 -3.62
CA GLN A 102 -0.47 -12.25 -3.44
C GLN A 102 -0.45 -10.75 -3.78
N LEU A 103 -1.45 -10.00 -3.30
CA LEU A 103 -1.68 -8.60 -3.67
C LEU A 103 -0.41 -7.73 -3.54
N VAL A 104 0.33 -7.93 -2.45
CA VAL A 104 1.58 -7.22 -2.18
C VAL A 104 2.63 -7.51 -3.27
N GLU A 105 2.83 -8.78 -3.61
CA GLU A 105 3.74 -9.20 -4.68
C GLU A 105 3.37 -8.56 -6.02
N PHE A 106 2.07 -8.53 -6.34
CA PHE A 106 1.59 -7.93 -7.58
C PHE A 106 1.96 -6.44 -7.71
N PHE A 107 1.81 -5.64 -6.65
CA PHE A 107 2.21 -4.23 -6.70
C PHE A 107 3.73 -4.05 -6.82
N PHE A 108 4.52 -4.88 -6.13
CA PHE A 108 5.98 -4.88 -6.30
C PHE A 108 6.40 -5.30 -7.72
N HIS A 109 5.73 -6.29 -8.31
CA HIS A 109 5.96 -6.71 -9.68
C HIS A 109 5.68 -5.58 -10.69
N ILE A 110 4.57 -4.85 -10.53
CA ILE A 110 4.28 -3.67 -11.36
C ILE A 110 5.38 -2.62 -11.18
N TYR A 111 5.80 -2.34 -9.95
CA TYR A 111 6.86 -1.37 -9.67
C TYR A 111 8.16 -1.74 -10.40
N VAL A 112 8.62 -2.98 -10.26
CA VAL A 112 9.85 -3.47 -10.92
C VAL A 112 9.72 -3.40 -12.45
N THR A 113 8.56 -3.77 -12.98
CA THR A 113 8.29 -3.68 -14.42
C THR A 113 8.42 -2.23 -14.90
N LEU A 114 7.81 -1.28 -14.20
CA LEU A 114 7.91 0.15 -14.53
C LEU A 114 9.34 0.68 -14.38
N LYS A 115 10.10 0.18 -13.38
CA LYS A 115 11.51 0.54 -13.17
C LYS A 115 12.43 0.05 -14.30
N SER A 116 12.05 -1.01 -15.01
CA SER A 116 12.81 -1.54 -16.16
C SER A 116 12.61 -0.75 -17.46
N LEU A 117 11.59 0.10 -17.52
CA LEU A 117 11.30 0.95 -18.67
C LEU A 117 12.15 2.21 -18.68
N ASN A 118 12.21 2.89 -19.83
CA ASN A 118 12.91 4.16 -19.96
C ASN A 118 12.40 5.21 -18.96
N GLU A 119 13.32 5.83 -18.24
CA GLU A 119 13.00 6.80 -17.20
C GLU A 119 12.44 8.08 -17.81
N THR A 120 11.12 8.18 -17.78
CA THR A 120 10.36 9.39 -18.15
C THR A 120 9.61 9.90 -16.94
N LYS A 121 9.29 11.20 -16.93
CA LYS A 121 8.50 11.82 -15.85
C LYS A 121 7.18 11.07 -15.57
N ILE A 122 6.53 10.57 -16.63
CA ILE A 122 5.26 9.83 -16.53
C ILE A 122 5.47 8.48 -15.81
N ILE A 123 6.52 7.75 -16.16
CA ILE A 123 6.84 6.46 -15.52
C ILE A 123 7.24 6.66 -14.06
N LEU A 124 8.01 7.70 -13.77
CA LEU A 124 8.40 8.04 -12.40
C LEU A 124 7.18 8.41 -11.54
N GLN A 125 6.23 9.19 -12.07
CA GLN A 125 4.98 9.50 -11.38
C GLN A 125 4.15 8.24 -11.07
N ARG A 126 4.12 7.26 -11.98
CA ARG A 126 3.42 5.98 -11.76
C ARG A 126 4.11 5.14 -10.70
N ARG A 127 5.44 5.09 -10.70
CA ARG A 127 6.21 4.43 -9.66
C ARG A 127 5.83 5.00 -8.29
N CYS A 128 5.81 6.32 -8.13
CA CYS A 128 5.32 6.95 -6.90
C CYS A 128 3.87 6.55 -6.55
N GLN A 129 2.97 6.52 -7.54
CA GLN A 129 1.58 6.14 -7.28
C GLN A 129 1.43 4.68 -6.82
N ILE A 130 2.24 3.77 -7.37
CA ILE A 130 2.34 2.38 -6.88
C ILE A 130 2.90 2.34 -5.46
N LEU A 131 3.90 3.16 -5.14
CA LEU A 131 4.44 3.25 -3.77
C LEU A 131 3.40 3.76 -2.77
N ARG A 132 2.51 4.69 -3.16
CA ARG A 132 1.38 5.10 -2.31
C ARG A 132 0.40 3.97 -2.07
N CYS A 133 0.09 3.18 -3.10
CA CYS A 133 -0.72 1.97 -2.94
C CYS A 133 -0.06 0.99 -1.96
N LEU A 134 1.25 0.73 -2.11
CA LEU A 134 2.02 -0.10 -1.19
C LEU A 134 2.07 0.48 0.24
N SER A 135 2.19 1.80 0.38
CA SER A 135 2.13 2.49 1.67
C SER A 135 0.81 2.26 2.37
N GLN A 136 -0.29 2.22 1.62
CA GLN A 136 -1.62 1.94 2.15
C GLN A 136 -1.83 0.45 2.45
N LEU A 137 -1.24 -0.45 1.66
CA LEU A 137 -1.19 -1.89 1.98
C LEU A 137 -0.36 -2.17 3.23
N ALA A 138 0.66 -1.36 3.51
CA ALA A 138 1.40 -1.40 4.78
C ALA A 138 0.55 -0.91 5.97
N CYS A 139 -0.59 -0.25 5.71
CA CYS A 139 -1.58 0.14 6.73
C CYS A 139 -2.59 -0.97 7.05
N LEU A 140 -2.39 -2.21 6.58
CA LEU A 140 -3.33 -3.30 6.82
C LEU A 140 -3.53 -3.53 8.32
N ASN A 141 -4.76 -3.35 8.79
CA ASN A 141 -5.15 -3.52 10.18
C ASN A 141 -6.58 -4.10 10.27
N GLY A 142 -7.01 -4.45 11.48
CA GLY A 142 -8.36 -4.95 11.75
C GLY A 142 -8.49 -6.47 11.71
N SER A 143 -9.69 -6.96 11.47
CA SER A 143 -10.06 -8.38 11.67
C SER A 143 -9.32 -9.35 10.74
N LEU A 144 -8.83 -8.88 9.58
CA LEU A 144 -8.06 -9.68 8.63
C LEU A 144 -6.70 -10.15 9.16
N VAL A 145 -6.08 -9.37 10.05
CA VAL A 145 -4.77 -9.64 10.67
C VAL A 145 -4.89 -9.81 12.18
N SER A 146 -6.07 -10.24 12.65
CA SER A 146 -6.33 -10.52 14.07
C SER A 146 -5.49 -11.69 14.60
N ASP A 147 -5.15 -12.64 13.75
CA ASP A 147 -4.24 -13.75 14.05
C ASP A 147 -2.77 -13.31 13.92
N GLU A 148 -1.98 -13.55 14.97
CA GLU A 148 -0.56 -13.21 15.03
C GLU A 148 0.25 -13.91 13.92
N GLN A 149 -0.11 -15.14 13.56
CA GLN A 149 0.57 -15.86 12.49
C GLN A 149 0.28 -15.24 11.12
N CYS A 150 -0.99 -14.93 10.82
CA CYS A 150 -1.37 -14.23 9.59
C CYS A 150 -0.68 -12.86 9.48
N ARG A 151 -0.57 -12.12 10.60
CA ARG A 151 0.11 -10.82 10.66
C ARG A 151 1.61 -10.96 10.43
N LEU A 152 2.27 -11.93 11.06
CA LEU A 152 3.70 -12.22 10.84
C LEU A 152 3.97 -12.66 9.40
N ARG A 153 3.10 -13.50 8.83
CA ARG A 153 3.18 -13.94 7.43
C ARG A 153 3.10 -12.75 6.49
N TYR A 154 2.11 -11.87 6.67
CA TYR A 154 1.96 -10.66 5.87
C TYR A 154 3.19 -9.76 5.96
N LEU A 155 3.66 -9.47 7.17
CA LEU A 155 4.87 -8.67 7.40
C LEU A 155 6.07 -9.29 6.68
N THR A 156 6.30 -10.58 6.86
CA THR A 156 7.44 -11.30 6.28
C THR A 156 7.39 -11.24 4.76
N THR A 157 6.23 -11.51 4.16
CA THR A 157 6.02 -11.41 2.70
C THR A 157 6.27 -9.98 2.22
N PHE A 158 5.73 -8.97 2.90
CA PHE A 158 5.91 -7.57 2.52
C PHE A 158 7.38 -7.15 2.61
N SER A 159 8.03 -7.42 3.74
CA SER A 159 9.44 -7.10 3.96
C SER A 159 10.35 -7.81 2.96
N TYR A 160 10.04 -9.05 2.59
CA TYR A 160 10.77 -9.80 1.56
C TYR A 160 10.77 -9.07 0.21
N TYR A 161 9.59 -8.77 -0.35
CA TYR A 161 9.51 -8.07 -1.64
C TYR A 161 10.05 -6.65 -1.57
N PHE A 162 9.86 -5.97 -0.44
CA PHE A 162 10.41 -4.63 -0.23
C PHE A 162 11.94 -4.62 -0.29
N VAL A 163 12.60 -5.51 0.47
CA VAL A 163 14.05 -5.66 0.45
C VAL A 163 14.54 -6.07 -0.94
N GLN A 164 13.93 -7.10 -1.54
CA GLN A 164 14.33 -7.61 -2.86
C GLN A 164 14.25 -6.53 -3.96
N THR A 165 13.24 -5.64 -3.88
CA THR A 165 13.01 -4.59 -4.90
C THR A 165 14.00 -3.44 -4.80
N PHE A 166 14.38 -3.03 -3.59
CA PHE A 166 15.12 -1.79 -3.36
C PHE A 166 16.57 -1.98 -2.96
N LEU A 167 16.91 -3.11 -2.35
CA LEU A 167 18.24 -3.43 -1.87
C LEU A 167 18.84 -4.58 -2.70
N ILE A 168 19.38 -4.23 -3.86
CA ILE A 168 20.01 -5.20 -4.77
C ILE A 168 21.52 -5.20 -4.51
N ASN A 169 22.10 -6.36 -4.21
CA ASN A 169 23.53 -6.48 -3.87
C ASN A 169 23.98 -5.46 -2.81
N SER A 170 23.18 -5.29 -1.74
CA SER A 170 23.43 -4.31 -0.66
C SER A 170 23.44 -2.84 -1.07
N THR A 171 23.03 -2.51 -2.30
CA THR A 171 23.00 -1.15 -2.84
C THR A 171 21.57 -0.68 -3.03
N LEU A 172 21.24 0.46 -2.44
CA LEU A 172 19.96 1.12 -2.63
C LEU A 172 19.84 1.67 -4.06
N THR A 173 18.77 1.28 -4.75
CA THR A 173 18.49 1.70 -6.13
C THR A 173 17.14 2.43 -6.22
N ILE A 174 17.10 3.69 -5.77
CA ILE A 174 15.88 4.51 -5.73
C ILE A 174 16.10 5.92 -6.25
N HIS A 175 15.04 6.53 -6.78
CA HIS A 175 15.04 7.96 -7.13
C HIS A 175 14.63 8.79 -5.89
N LEU A 176 15.15 10.01 -5.76
CA LEU A 176 14.90 10.84 -4.57
C LEU A 176 13.40 11.13 -4.34
N ILE A 177 12.65 11.37 -5.41
CA ILE A 177 11.19 11.61 -5.35
C ILE A 177 10.39 10.44 -4.73
N GLU A 178 10.93 9.22 -4.77
CA GLU A 178 10.29 8.02 -4.23
C GLU A 178 10.54 7.87 -2.73
N CYS A 179 11.56 8.54 -2.18
CA CYS A 179 11.99 8.37 -0.80
C CYS A 179 10.89 8.71 0.21
N PHE A 180 10.01 9.67 -0.12
CA PHE A 180 8.88 10.03 0.74
C PHE A 180 7.90 8.86 0.90
N ASP A 181 7.43 8.29 -0.21
CA ASP A 181 6.48 7.17 -0.19
C ASP A 181 7.12 5.92 0.46
N LEU A 182 8.42 5.67 0.22
CA LEU A 182 9.18 4.59 0.87
C LEU A 182 9.31 4.79 2.39
N SER A 183 9.52 6.02 2.83
CA SER A 183 9.60 6.34 4.26
C SER A 183 8.26 6.11 4.96
N ASN A 184 7.14 6.44 4.28
CA ASN A 184 5.81 6.15 4.79
C ASN A 184 5.57 4.64 4.90
N ILE A 185 5.96 3.84 3.89
CA ILE A 185 5.89 2.37 3.97
C ILE A 185 6.65 1.86 5.21
N ILE A 186 7.89 2.29 5.41
CA ILE A 186 8.72 1.87 6.55
C ILE A 186 8.06 2.26 7.88
N SER A 187 7.62 3.52 8.00
CA SER A 187 6.95 4.03 9.19
C SER A 187 5.70 3.23 9.53
N ASN A 188 4.86 2.95 8.53
CA ASN A 188 3.62 2.21 8.68
C ASN A 188 3.89 0.77 9.12
N LEU A 189 4.85 0.09 8.50
CA LEU A 189 5.20 -1.28 8.87
C LEU A 189 5.68 -1.37 10.33
N ILE A 190 6.55 -0.47 10.78
CA ILE A 190 7.08 -0.47 12.15
C ILE A 190 5.99 -0.17 13.17
N THR A 191 5.20 0.87 12.89
CA THR A 191 4.15 1.35 13.80
C THR A 191 3.05 0.31 13.93
N LEU A 192 2.61 -0.28 12.82
CA LEU A 192 1.45 -1.17 12.80
C LEU A 192 1.79 -2.65 12.99
N PHE A 193 2.98 -3.13 12.65
CA PHE A 193 3.35 -4.54 12.86
C PHE A 193 4.22 -4.77 14.10
N THR A 194 4.64 -3.69 14.78
CA THR A 194 5.45 -3.66 16.00
C THR A 194 6.84 -4.28 15.86
N VAL A 195 7.77 -3.87 16.71
CA VAL A 195 9.14 -4.41 16.75
C VAL A 195 9.14 -5.93 16.99
N LYS A 196 8.19 -6.45 17.78
CA LYS A 196 8.06 -7.89 18.05
C LYS A 196 7.86 -8.71 16.77
N GLY A 197 7.09 -8.19 15.80
CA GLY A 197 6.88 -8.84 14.51
C GLY A 197 8.19 -8.98 13.73
N PHE A 198 8.97 -7.90 13.67
CA PHE A 198 10.28 -7.90 13.00
C PHE A 198 11.30 -8.82 13.68
N CYS A 199 11.31 -8.88 15.00
CA CYS A 199 12.17 -9.82 15.74
C CYS A 199 11.77 -11.30 15.56
N SER A 200 10.53 -11.57 15.14
CA SER A 200 10.03 -12.92 14.89
C SER A 200 10.29 -13.39 13.44
N MET A 201 10.74 -12.49 12.57
CA MET A 201 11.11 -12.77 11.19
C MET A 201 12.52 -13.38 11.10
N ASN A 202 12.87 -13.95 9.94
CA ASN A 202 14.24 -14.39 9.67
C ASN A 202 15.25 -13.22 9.89
N ASN A 203 16.30 -13.49 10.66
CA ASN A 203 17.35 -12.51 11.00
C ASN A 203 17.99 -11.85 9.77
N ASP A 204 18.24 -12.59 8.69
CA ASP A 204 18.85 -12.05 7.48
C ASP A 204 17.94 -11.05 6.77
N LEU A 205 16.64 -11.35 6.73
CA LEU A 205 15.63 -10.46 6.17
C LEU A 205 15.46 -9.21 7.04
N CYS A 206 15.49 -9.38 8.37
CA CYS A 206 15.39 -8.27 9.32
C CYS A 206 16.61 -7.34 9.19
N ASN A 207 17.82 -7.90 9.13
CA ASN A 207 19.05 -7.14 8.90
C ASN A 207 19.03 -6.40 7.56
N SER A 208 18.57 -7.06 6.50
CA SER A 208 18.44 -6.42 5.18
C SER A 208 17.41 -5.29 5.18
N PHE A 209 16.30 -5.44 5.90
CA PHE A 209 15.31 -4.38 6.08
C PHE A 209 15.87 -3.18 6.86
N LEU A 210 16.60 -3.43 7.95
CA LEU A 210 17.28 -2.39 8.73
C LEU A 210 18.37 -1.67 7.91
N GLN A 211 19.12 -2.41 7.08
CA GLN A 211 20.09 -1.83 6.17
C GLN A 211 19.42 -0.91 5.15
N LEU A 212 18.32 -1.35 4.54
CA LEU A 212 17.54 -0.54 3.61
C LEU A 212 17.05 0.74 4.30
N MET A 213 16.46 0.64 5.49
CA MET A 213 16.04 1.80 6.28
C MET A 213 17.20 2.76 6.51
N SER A 214 18.35 2.27 6.99
CA SER A 214 19.53 3.08 7.25
C SER A 214 19.99 3.85 6.00
N GLN A 215 20.04 3.17 4.85
CA GLN A 215 20.43 3.80 3.59
C GLN A 215 19.45 4.89 3.14
N ILE A 216 18.14 4.67 3.29
CA ILE A 216 17.11 5.69 3.00
C ILE A 216 17.24 6.89 3.95
N THR A 217 17.42 6.65 5.25
CA THR A 217 17.62 7.73 6.23
C THR A 217 18.85 8.58 5.90
N VAL A 218 19.99 7.95 5.60
CA VAL A 218 21.22 8.65 5.22
C VAL A 218 21.01 9.46 3.93
N LEU A 219 20.33 8.90 2.93
CA LEU A 219 20.02 9.60 1.68
C LEU A 219 19.19 10.87 1.96
N LEU A 220 18.13 10.76 2.74
CA LEU A 220 17.27 11.89 3.10
C LEU A 220 18.03 12.98 3.86
N CYS A 221 18.82 12.60 4.87
CA CYS A 221 19.62 13.56 5.64
C CYS A 221 20.58 14.36 4.74
N ARG A 222 21.26 13.70 3.80
CA ARG A 222 22.17 14.39 2.85
C ARG A 222 21.44 15.44 2.01
N THR A 223 20.23 15.14 1.56
CA THR A 223 19.47 16.07 0.72
C THR A 223 18.97 17.30 1.49
N THR A 224 18.61 17.16 2.77
CA THR A 224 18.20 18.29 3.60
C THR A 224 19.35 19.27 3.87
N THR A 225 20.60 18.78 3.98
CA THR A 225 21.77 19.64 4.22
C THR A 225 22.20 20.44 3.00
N THR A 226 21.92 19.94 1.79
CA THR A 226 22.27 20.63 0.53
C THR A 226 21.28 21.72 0.12
N THR A 227 20.04 21.68 0.62
CA THR A 227 19.02 22.71 0.35
C THR A 227 19.13 23.92 1.29
N SER A 228 19.94 23.84 2.34
CA SER A 228 20.15 24.89 3.35
C SER A 228 21.41 25.74 3.13
N SER A 229 22.04 25.65 1.96
CA SER A 229 23.23 26.40 1.54
C SER A 229 22.99 27.06 0.19
#